data_AF-A0A2B7Z4E6-F1
#
_entry.id   AF-A0A2B7Z4E6-F1
#
_cell.length_a   1.000
_cell.length_b   1.000
_cell.length_c   1.000
_cell.angle_alpha   90.00
_cell.angle_beta   90.00
_cell.angle_gamma   90.00
#
_symmetry.space_group_name_H-M   'P 1'
#
loop_
_entity.id
_entity.type
_entity.pdbx_description
1 polymer ?
#
loop_
_entity_poly.entity_id
_entity_poly.type
_entity_poly.pdbx_seq_one_letter_code
_entity_poly.pdbx_strand_id
1 'polypeptide(L)'
;MVMATDRSVTVFVNAAATNLVVCGLARQPVVVNAIFLATCAIPRSAPLRLRRIAAKVYHYGGIHSGCGIAAFVWYVGLMVRSSMKHAGDPKRTPAAILVLSYIGLVLLIVTIAVAYPRFRAKRHDYFELIHRFAGWLIVALFLALLLLSADHDRKAQNMSLGRYIIRLPAFWLLVVAISAIIHPYLLLRRVGVQSQPLSKHAVRLHFTHTTSSFGRGIQLSKHSLKDWHGFATFPDPDGQSFSCIVSKAGDWTTDTINNPPTYLWK
;
A
#
# COMPACT_ATOMS: atom_id res chain seq x y z
N MET A 1 -30.28 23.91 6.17
CA MET A 1 -29.17 23.51 7.07
C MET A 1 -28.77 22.03 6.95
N VAL A 2 -29.70 21.10 6.65
CA VAL A 2 -29.39 19.65 6.46
C VAL A 2 -28.46 19.36 5.26
N MET A 3 -28.63 20.06 4.13
CA MET A 3 -27.77 19.88 2.92
C MET A 3 -26.30 20.25 3.13
N ALA A 4 -25.97 21.18 4.02
CA ALA A 4 -24.58 21.58 4.29
C ALA A 4 -23.84 20.51 5.11
N THR A 5 -24.55 19.84 6.02
CA THR A 5 -24.01 18.79 6.89
C THR A 5 -23.72 17.50 6.13
N ASP A 6 -24.49 17.16 5.09
CA ASP A 6 -24.21 16.03 4.22
C ASP A 6 -22.98 16.24 3.34
N ARG A 7 -22.80 17.45 2.81
CA ARG A 7 -21.58 17.82 2.07
C ARG A 7 -20.33 17.64 2.93
N SER A 8 -20.40 17.97 4.23
CA SER A 8 -19.26 17.83 5.13
C SER A 8 -18.78 16.37 5.26
N VAL A 9 -19.68 15.41 5.47
CA VAL A 9 -19.32 13.98 5.63
C VAL A 9 -18.69 13.44 4.35
N THR A 10 -19.25 13.76 3.19
CA THR A 10 -18.69 13.35 1.90
C THR A 10 -17.27 13.86 1.68
N VAL A 11 -16.95 15.08 2.14
CA VAL A 11 -15.58 15.62 2.07
C VAL A 11 -14.61 14.80 2.92
N PHE A 12 -14.97 14.48 4.18
CA PHE A 12 -14.13 13.65 5.04
C PHE A 12 -13.90 12.25 4.45
N VAL A 13 -14.96 11.61 3.92
CA VAL A 13 -14.87 10.30 3.26
C VAL A 13 -13.92 10.36 2.06
N ASN A 14 -14.12 11.32 1.16
CA ASN A 14 -13.31 11.45 -0.05
C ASN A 14 -11.84 11.75 0.28
N ALA A 15 -11.59 12.61 1.27
CA ALA A 15 -10.24 12.92 1.71
C ALA A 15 -9.54 11.71 2.35
N ALA A 16 -10.22 10.98 3.23
CA ALA A 16 -9.69 9.76 3.84
C ALA A 16 -9.41 8.68 2.78
N ALA A 17 -10.37 8.42 1.88
CA ALA A 17 -10.24 7.43 0.82
C ALA A 17 -9.12 7.77 -0.16
N THR A 18 -9.01 9.04 -0.59
CA THR A 18 -7.95 9.48 -1.51
C THR A 18 -6.57 9.26 -0.88
N ASN A 19 -6.39 9.68 0.38
CA ASN A 19 -5.14 9.47 1.09
C ASN A 19 -4.83 7.97 1.27
N LEU A 20 -5.83 7.14 1.57
CA LEU A 20 -5.62 5.70 1.72
C LEU A 20 -5.21 5.05 0.39
N VAL A 21 -5.82 5.45 -0.73
CA VAL A 21 -5.43 4.98 -2.07
C VAL A 21 -3.99 5.38 -2.39
N VAL A 22 -3.63 6.65 -2.21
CA VAL A 22 -2.26 7.12 -2.47
C VAL A 22 -1.25 6.42 -1.55
N CYS A 23 -1.62 6.20 -0.28
CA CYS A 23 -0.85 5.41 0.67
C CYS A 23 -0.57 4.00 0.12
N GLY A 24 -1.58 3.29 -0.39
CA GLY A 24 -1.42 1.98 -1.02
C GLY A 24 -0.58 2.01 -2.29
N LEU A 25 -0.87 2.95 -3.20
CA LEU A 25 -0.17 3.11 -4.48
C LEU A 25 1.32 3.42 -4.30
N ALA A 26 1.71 4.16 -3.26
CA ALA A 26 3.10 4.43 -2.93
C ALA A 26 3.93 3.17 -2.60
N ARG A 27 3.28 2.01 -2.43
CA ARG A 27 3.90 0.69 -2.22
C ARG A 27 3.69 -0.26 -3.39
N GLN A 28 2.93 0.14 -4.41
CA GLN A 28 2.58 -0.70 -5.55
C GLN A 28 3.77 -0.79 -6.53
N PRO A 29 4.19 -1.99 -6.97
CA PRO A 29 5.44 -2.16 -7.73
C PRO A 29 5.53 -1.39 -9.06
N VAL A 30 4.43 -1.27 -9.80
CA VAL A 30 4.36 -0.50 -11.06
C VAL A 30 4.50 0.99 -10.77
N VAL A 31 3.80 1.51 -9.77
CA VAL A 31 3.87 2.93 -9.37
C VAL A 31 5.27 3.28 -8.88
N VAL A 32 5.86 2.46 -8.01
CA VAL A 32 7.22 2.66 -7.52
C VAL A 32 8.21 2.65 -8.68
N ASN A 33 8.16 1.63 -9.55
CA ASN A 33 9.05 1.58 -10.70
C ASN A 33 8.84 2.73 -11.69
N ALA A 34 7.61 3.23 -11.86
CA ALA A 34 7.33 4.41 -12.68
C ALA A 34 7.99 5.69 -12.10
N ILE A 35 7.95 5.86 -10.78
CA ILE A 35 8.63 6.96 -10.09
C ILE A 35 10.15 6.89 -10.33
N PHE A 36 10.75 5.71 -10.19
CA PHE A 36 12.18 5.51 -10.46
C PHE A 36 12.52 5.71 -11.92
N LEU A 37 11.70 5.20 -12.85
CA LEU A 37 11.89 5.40 -14.29
C LEU A 37 11.88 6.88 -14.67
N ALA A 38 10.89 7.63 -14.19
CA ALA A 38 10.80 9.07 -14.42
C ALA A 38 12.01 9.83 -13.84
N THR A 39 12.48 9.42 -12.66
CA THR A 39 13.65 10.03 -12.02
C THR A 39 14.94 9.70 -12.77
N CYS A 40 15.10 8.46 -13.24
CA CYS A 40 16.25 8.02 -14.02
C CYS A 40 16.27 8.61 -15.45
N ALA A 41 15.14 9.09 -15.97
CA ALA A 41 15.05 9.76 -17.25
C ALA A 41 15.58 11.21 -17.25
N ILE A 42 15.91 11.78 -16.08
CA ILE A 42 16.47 13.12 -15.98
C ILE A 42 17.85 13.15 -16.65
N PRO A 43 18.07 14.04 -17.65
CA PRO A 43 19.28 14.02 -18.45
C PRO A 43 20.51 14.38 -17.60
N ARG A 44 21.67 13.83 -17.98
CA ARG A 44 22.94 14.12 -17.29
C ARG A 44 23.34 15.61 -17.39
N SER A 45 22.87 16.31 -18.43
CA SER A 45 23.03 17.75 -18.63
C SER A 45 22.15 18.61 -17.71
N ALA A 46 21.17 18.04 -17.01
CA ALA A 46 20.33 18.80 -16.10
C ALA A 46 21.14 19.45 -14.96
N PRO A 47 20.70 20.60 -14.43
CA PRO A 47 21.36 21.29 -13.32
C PRO A 47 21.62 20.34 -12.15
N LEU A 48 22.80 20.44 -11.53
CA LEU A 48 23.19 19.56 -10.42
C LEU A 48 22.19 19.61 -9.26
N ARG A 49 21.57 20.76 -9.01
CA ARG A 49 20.50 20.93 -8.01
C ARG A 49 19.32 19.99 -8.29
N LEU A 50 18.84 19.94 -9.54
CA LEU A 50 17.74 19.05 -9.93
C LEU A 50 18.12 17.58 -9.75
N ARG A 51 19.30 17.17 -10.24
CA ARG A 51 19.79 15.80 -10.09
C ARG A 51 19.95 15.38 -8.62
N ARG A 52 20.37 16.31 -7.75
CA ARG A 52 20.48 16.06 -6.30
C ARG A 52 19.12 15.90 -5.63
N ILE A 53 18.12 16.67 -6.04
CA ILE A 53 16.73 16.52 -5.54
C ILE A 53 16.16 15.19 -6.04
N ALA A 54 16.30 14.90 -7.32
CA ALA A 54 15.87 13.66 -7.95
C ALA A 54 16.49 12.42 -7.28
N ALA A 55 17.78 12.47 -6.95
CA ALA A 55 18.47 11.37 -6.27
C ALA A 55 17.82 11.02 -4.91
N LYS A 56 17.09 11.94 -4.27
CA LYS A 56 16.34 11.70 -3.02
C LYS A 56 15.06 10.88 -3.23
N VAL A 57 14.78 10.40 -4.44
CA VAL A 57 13.63 9.54 -4.77
C VAL A 57 13.49 8.33 -3.84
N TYR A 58 14.59 7.82 -3.27
CA TYR A 58 14.56 6.73 -2.29
C TYR A 58 13.77 7.06 -1.00
N HIS A 59 13.47 8.34 -0.75
CA HIS A 59 12.57 8.78 0.32
C HIS A 59 11.07 8.69 -0.02
N TYR A 60 10.68 8.07 -1.14
CA TYR A 60 9.26 7.89 -1.54
C TYR A 60 8.40 7.21 -0.46
N GLY A 61 9.01 6.45 0.47
CA GLY A 61 8.32 5.90 1.63
C GLY A 61 7.63 6.95 2.51
N GLY A 62 8.06 8.22 2.45
CA GLY A 62 7.38 9.34 3.10
C GLY A 62 6.00 9.64 2.54
N ILE A 63 5.74 9.34 1.26
CA ILE A 63 4.40 9.46 0.65
C ILE A 63 3.46 8.45 1.30
N HIS A 64 3.91 7.20 1.44
CA HIS A 64 3.13 6.14 2.08
C HIS A 64 2.77 6.51 3.53
N SER A 65 3.75 6.86 4.36
CA SER A 65 3.49 7.19 5.76
C SER A 65 2.69 8.49 5.91
N GLY A 66 3.01 9.53 5.14
CA GLY A 66 2.31 10.81 5.17
C GLY A 66 0.84 10.68 4.80
N CYS A 67 0.55 9.98 3.70
CA CYS A 67 -0.83 9.70 3.30
C CYS A 67 -1.54 8.76 4.27
N GLY A 68 -0.85 7.80 4.90
CA GLY A 68 -1.42 6.95 5.95
C GLY A 68 -1.89 7.76 7.16
N ILE A 69 -1.07 8.69 7.66
CA ILE A 69 -1.44 9.58 8.77
C ILE A 69 -2.55 10.56 8.35
N ALA A 70 -2.47 11.15 7.15
CA ALA A 70 -3.52 12.03 6.66
C ALA A 70 -4.86 11.29 6.52
N ALA A 71 -4.87 10.06 6.01
CA ALA A 71 -6.07 9.23 5.94
C ALA A 71 -6.68 9.02 7.33
N PHE A 72 -5.85 8.70 8.33
CA PHE A 72 -6.29 8.56 9.72
C PHE A 72 -6.92 9.84 10.28
N VAL A 73 -6.29 11.01 10.09
CA VAL A 73 -6.82 12.29 10.58
C VAL A 73 -8.17 12.61 9.95
N TRP A 74 -8.31 12.46 8.63
CA TRP A 74 -9.59 12.64 7.94
C TRP A 74 -10.65 11.63 8.39
N TYR A 75 -10.23 10.39 8.67
CA TYR A 75 -11.11 9.35 9.18
C TYR A 75 -11.60 9.63 10.61
N VAL A 76 -10.77 10.20 11.48
CA VAL A 76 -11.20 10.68 12.81
C VAL A 76 -12.25 11.78 12.65
N GLY A 77 -12.05 12.73 11.73
CA GLY A 77 -13.06 13.75 11.43
C GLY A 77 -14.38 13.14 10.93
N LEU A 78 -14.30 12.14 10.04
CA LEU A 78 -15.47 11.37 9.59
C LEU A 78 -16.20 10.71 10.76
N MET A 79 -15.46 10.09 11.68
CA MET A 79 -16.03 9.42 12.85
C MET A 79 -16.78 10.39 13.74
N VAL A 80 -16.17 11.52 14.11
CA VAL A 80 -16.81 12.54 14.93
C VAL A 80 -18.12 13.01 14.29
N ARG A 81 -18.11 13.32 12.99
CA ARG A 81 -19.31 13.77 12.27
C ARG A 81 -20.39 12.68 12.20
N SER A 82 -20.00 11.44 11.98
CA SER A 82 -20.93 10.31 11.89
C SER A 82 -21.59 10.00 13.23
N SER A 83 -20.82 10.07 14.33
CA SER A 83 -21.32 9.92 15.69
C SER A 83 -22.27 11.05 16.10
N MET A 84 -21.94 12.31 15.76
CA MET A 84 -22.84 13.44 15.99
C MET A 84 -24.17 13.29 15.24
N LYS A 85 -24.14 12.81 13.99
CA LYS A 85 -25.37 12.52 13.21
C LYS A 85 -26.20 11.42 13.88
N HIS A 86 -25.57 10.33 14.32
CA HIS A 86 -26.24 9.24 15.01
C HIS A 86 -26.87 9.70 16.34
N ALA A 87 -26.15 10.49 17.13
CA ALA A 87 -26.64 10.99 18.42
C ALA A 87 -27.83 11.94 18.27
N GLY A 88 -27.84 12.77 17.21
CA GLY A 88 -28.96 13.67 16.93
C GLY A 88 -30.18 12.95 16.35
N ASP A 89 -29.97 11.98 15.46
CA ASP A 89 -31.02 11.14 14.89
C ASP A 89 -30.41 9.79 14.44
N PRO A 90 -30.67 8.69 15.17
CA PRO A 90 -30.12 7.38 14.86
C PRO A 90 -30.49 6.87 13.46
N LYS A 91 -31.56 7.39 12.84
CA LYS A 91 -31.96 7.03 11.48
C LYS A 91 -31.05 7.64 10.42
N ARG A 92 -30.30 8.70 10.72
CA ARG A 92 -29.37 9.33 9.75
C ARG A 92 -28.09 8.55 9.55
N THR A 93 -27.63 7.87 10.60
CA THR A 93 -26.46 7.00 10.55
C THR A 93 -26.81 5.72 11.31
N PRO A 94 -27.25 4.65 10.63
CA PRO A 94 -27.53 3.36 11.27
C PRO A 94 -26.38 2.85 12.16
N ALA A 95 -26.72 2.22 13.29
CA ALA A 95 -25.74 1.72 14.26
C ALA A 95 -24.71 0.76 13.64
N ALA A 96 -25.13 -0.07 12.69
CA ALA A 96 -24.22 -1.00 11.98
C ALA A 96 -23.10 -0.26 11.22
N ILE A 97 -23.41 0.85 10.55
CA ILE A 97 -22.42 1.70 9.87
C ILE A 97 -21.46 2.31 10.89
N LEU A 98 -22.00 2.78 12.02
CA LEU A 98 -21.20 3.40 13.07
C LEU A 98 -20.22 2.41 13.72
N VAL A 99 -20.69 1.21 14.08
CA VAL A 99 -19.87 0.14 14.67
C VAL A 99 -18.74 -0.26 13.72
N LEU A 100 -19.05 -0.54 12.45
CA LEU A 100 -18.03 -0.90 11.45
C LEU A 100 -17.01 0.22 11.25
N SER A 101 -17.44 1.48 11.33
CA SER A 101 -16.53 2.62 11.21
C SER A 101 -15.58 2.74 12.42
N TYR A 102 -16.07 2.46 13.64
CA TYR A 102 -15.20 2.39 14.82
C TYR A 102 -14.21 1.22 14.77
N ILE A 103 -14.61 0.06 14.24
CA ILE A 103 -13.69 -1.06 13.99
C ILE A 103 -12.59 -0.63 13.01
N GLY A 104 -12.96 0.07 11.94
CA GLY A 104 -12.00 0.66 10.99
C GLY A 104 -11.02 1.63 11.66
N LEU A 105 -11.51 2.50 12.56
CA LEU A 105 -10.68 3.43 13.31
C LEU A 105 -9.65 2.70 14.19
N VAL A 106 -10.08 1.67 14.92
CA VAL A 106 -9.18 0.86 15.76
C VAL A 106 -8.10 0.20 14.92
N LEU A 107 -8.45 -0.37 13.75
CA LEU A 107 -7.47 -0.97 12.85
C LEU A 107 -6.46 0.04 12.30
N LEU A 108 -6.88 1.26 11.98
CA LEU A 108 -5.98 2.33 11.57
C LEU A 108 -5.01 2.69 12.71
N ILE A 109 -5.49 2.80 13.95
CA ILE A 109 -4.65 3.05 15.13
C ILE A 109 -3.64 1.92 15.32
N VAL A 110 -4.07 0.66 15.24
CA VAL A 110 -3.18 -0.51 15.36
C VAL A 110 -2.11 -0.48 14.26
N THR A 111 -2.51 -0.18 13.01
CA THR A 111 -1.59 -0.09 11.87
C THR A 111 -0.52 0.98 12.10
N ILE A 112 -0.92 2.16 12.60
CA ILE A 112 0.01 3.25 12.94
C ILE A 112 0.92 2.87 14.11
N ALA A 113 0.36 2.21 15.14
CA ALA A 113 1.11 1.78 16.32
C ALA A 113 2.23 0.80 15.97
N VAL A 114 1.93 -0.23 15.15
CA VAL A 114 2.97 -1.18 14.69
C VAL A 114 3.95 -0.56 13.71
N ALA A 115 3.52 0.46 12.94
CA ALA A 115 4.40 1.20 12.03
C ALA A 115 5.39 2.12 12.77
N TYR A 116 5.20 2.37 14.07
CA TYR A 116 6.06 3.25 14.84
C TYR A 116 7.53 2.78 14.80
N PRO A 117 8.51 3.68 14.55
CA PRO A 117 9.89 3.26 14.22
C PRO A 117 10.53 2.31 15.23
N ARG A 118 10.30 2.52 16.53
CA ARG A 118 10.86 1.64 17.57
C ARG A 118 10.27 0.24 17.53
N PHE A 119 8.95 0.10 17.30
CA PHE A 119 8.30 -1.20 17.20
C PHE A 119 8.73 -1.91 15.92
N ARG A 120 8.64 -1.21 14.78
CA ARG A 120 9.02 -1.72 13.47
C ARG A 120 10.47 -2.22 13.42
N ALA A 121 11.41 -1.51 14.06
CA ALA A 121 12.80 -1.94 14.10
C ALA A 121 13.04 -3.16 15.00
N LYS A 122 12.36 -3.26 16.14
CA LYS A 122 12.52 -4.37 17.11
C LYS A 122 11.74 -5.63 16.75
N ARG A 123 10.59 -5.48 16.09
CA ARG A 123 9.59 -6.52 15.82
C ARG A 123 9.17 -6.45 14.34
N HIS A 124 10.15 -6.49 13.44
CA HIS A 124 9.95 -6.27 12.01
C HIS A 124 8.91 -7.22 11.40
N ASP A 125 9.00 -8.52 11.69
CA ASP A 125 8.11 -9.53 11.11
C ASP A 125 6.66 -9.35 11.58
N TYR A 126 6.46 -9.07 12.87
CA TYR A 126 5.14 -8.74 13.41
C TYR A 126 4.58 -7.46 12.78
N PHE A 127 5.41 -6.43 12.63
CA PHE A 127 5.03 -5.22 11.92
C PHE A 127 4.56 -5.54 10.49
N GLU A 128 5.34 -6.31 9.73
CA GLU A 128 5.00 -6.61 8.34
C GLU A 128 3.67 -7.36 8.24
N LEU A 129 3.48 -8.38 9.09
CA LEU A 129 2.30 -9.22 9.09
C LEU A 129 1.05 -8.43 9.48
N ILE A 130 1.10 -7.72 10.62
CA ILE A 130 -0.03 -6.94 11.13
C ILE A 130 -0.38 -5.82 10.14
N HIS A 131 0.61 -5.07 9.66
CA HIS A 131 0.37 -3.95 8.74
C HIS A 131 -0.21 -4.42 7.40
N ARG A 132 0.19 -5.59 6.89
CA ARG A 132 -0.36 -6.16 5.65
C ARG A 132 -1.81 -6.58 5.83
N PHE A 133 -2.09 -7.44 6.81
CA PHE A 133 -3.44 -7.99 6.98
C PHE A 133 -4.43 -6.98 7.54
N ALA A 134 -4.01 -6.06 8.42
CA ALA A 134 -4.83 -4.93 8.82
C ALA A 134 -5.17 -4.05 7.61
N GLY A 135 -4.21 -3.82 6.71
CA GLY A 135 -4.46 -3.11 5.45
C GLY A 135 -5.55 -3.77 4.58
N TRP A 136 -5.51 -5.09 4.42
CA TRP A 136 -6.55 -5.84 3.68
C TRP A 136 -7.91 -5.74 4.36
N LEU A 137 -7.94 -5.92 5.68
CA LEU A 137 -9.15 -5.81 6.46
C LEU A 137 -9.76 -4.40 6.41
N ILE A 138 -8.93 -3.36 6.45
CA ILE A 138 -9.37 -1.97 6.28
C ILE A 138 -10.03 -1.80 4.91
N VAL A 139 -9.43 -2.28 3.82
CA VAL A 139 -10.03 -2.18 2.47
C VAL A 139 -11.37 -2.93 2.39
N ALA A 140 -11.45 -4.14 2.96
CA ALA A 140 -12.70 -4.91 3.02
C ALA A 140 -13.78 -4.19 3.85
N LEU A 141 -13.41 -3.57 4.98
CA LEU A 141 -14.31 -2.78 5.80
C LEU A 141 -14.79 -1.52 5.09
N PHE A 142 -13.92 -0.83 4.34
CA PHE A 142 -14.33 0.32 3.53
C PHE A 142 -15.31 -0.10 2.42
N LEU A 143 -15.14 -1.29 1.82
CA LEU A 143 -16.11 -1.85 0.89
C LEU A 143 -17.47 -2.10 1.56
N ALA A 144 -17.46 -2.77 2.72
CA ALA A 144 -18.69 -3.03 3.48
C ALA A 144 -19.40 -1.72 3.88
N LEU A 145 -18.65 -0.74 4.40
CA LEU A 145 -19.15 0.58 4.77
C LEU A 145 -19.73 1.34 3.57
N LEU A 146 -19.06 1.30 2.42
CA LEU A 146 -19.56 1.91 1.19
C LEU A 146 -20.90 1.28 0.78
N LEU A 147 -20.99 -0.05 0.75
CA LEU A 147 -22.19 -0.76 0.33
C LEU A 147 -23.36 -0.53 1.30
N LEU A 148 -23.11 -0.58 2.61
CA LEU A 148 -24.14 -0.33 3.62
C LEU A 148 -24.62 1.12 3.61
N SER A 149 -23.71 2.08 3.50
CA SER A 149 -24.07 3.51 3.41
C SER A 149 -24.83 3.81 2.12
N ALA A 150 -24.38 3.24 0.99
CA ALA A 150 -25.07 3.37 -0.27
C ALA A 150 -26.47 2.73 -0.25
N ASP A 151 -26.63 1.56 0.38
CA ASP A 151 -27.95 0.92 0.52
C ASP A 151 -28.91 1.74 1.39
N HIS A 152 -28.39 2.38 2.43
CA HIS A 152 -29.14 3.29 3.26
C HIS A 152 -29.58 4.54 2.47
N ASP A 153 -28.63 5.24 1.85
CA ASP A 153 -28.88 6.54 1.24
C ASP A 153 -29.66 6.46 -0.08
N ARG A 154 -29.47 5.38 -0.86
CA ARG A 154 -30.18 5.19 -2.14
C ARG A 154 -31.70 5.18 -1.97
N LYS A 155 -32.21 4.76 -0.80
CA LYS A 155 -33.64 4.64 -0.51
C LYS A 155 -34.31 6.00 -0.51
N ALA A 156 -33.62 7.04 -0.02
CA ALA A 156 -34.12 8.42 -0.07
C ALA A 156 -34.21 8.97 -1.52
N GLN A 157 -33.44 8.41 -2.45
CA GLN A 157 -33.39 8.86 -3.85
C GLN A 157 -34.15 7.92 -4.80
N ASN A 158 -34.79 6.86 -4.29
CA ASN A 158 -35.45 5.81 -5.08
C ASN A 158 -34.57 5.27 -6.22
N MET A 159 -33.28 5.08 -5.94
CA MET A 159 -32.31 4.56 -6.89
C MET A 159 -31.94 3.10 -6.61
N SER A 160 -31.64 2.35 -7.68
CA SER A 160 -30.95 1.06 -7.57
C SER A 160 -29.56 1.26 -6.94
N LEU A 161 -29.06 0.28 -6.17
CA LEU A 161 -27.74 0.34 -5.53
C LEU A 161 -26.62 0.60 -6.54
N GLY A 162 -26.60 -0.12 -7.66
CA GLY A 162 -25.58 0.02 -8.71
C GLY A 162 -25.48 1.44 -9.27
N ARG A 163 -26.62 2.03 -9.64
CA ARG A 163 -26.67 3.41 -10.17
C ARG A 163 -26.25 4.45 -9.12
N TYR A 164 -26.45 4.17 -7.84
CA TYR A 164 -26.03 5.06 -6.76
C TYR A 164 -24.50 5.00 -6.55
N ILE A 165 -23.93 3.80 -6.41
CA ILE A 165 -22.50 3.64 -6.09
C ILE A 165 -21.56 4.18 -7.18
N ILE A 166 -21.93 4.06 -8.46
CA ILE A 166 -21.09 4.57 -9.57
C ILE A 166 -20.94 6.10 -9.56
N ARG A 167 -21.86 6.82 -8.90
CA ARG A 167 -21.80 8.27 -8.73
C ARG A 167 -20.88 8.68 -7.56
N LEU A 168 -20.48 7.73 -6.71
CA LEU A 168 -19.66 8.00 -5.54
C LEU A 168 -18.17 7.95 -5.91
N PRO A 169 -17.38 9.02 -5.71
CA PRO A 169 -15.94 8.97 -5.92
C PRO A 169 -15.24 7.88 -5.09
N ALA A 170 -15.74 7.64 -3.88
CA ALA A 170 -15.25 6.58 -2.99
C ALA A 170 -15.31 5.18 -3.61
N PHE A 171 -16.30 4.89 -4.47
CA PHE A 171 -16.39 3.61 -5.18
C PHE A 171 -15.19 3.42 -6.12
N TRP A 172 -14.89 4.40 -6.97
CA TRP A 172 -13.79 4.34 -7.92
C TRP A 172 -12.42 4.30 -7.23
N LEU A 173 -12.25 5.09 -6.16
CA LEU A 173 -11.05 5.04 -5.31
C LEU A 173 -10.82 3.64 -4.75
N LEU A 174 -11.89 2.99 -4.27
CA LEU A 174 -11.82 1.65 -3.73
C LEU A 174 -11.52 0.59 -4.82
N VAL A 175 -12.11 0.73 -6.01
CA VAL A 175 -11.78 -0.12 -7.17
C VAL A 175 -10.29 -0.02 -7.50
N VAL A 176 -9.72 1.19 -7.50
CA VAL A 176 -8.28 1.40 -7.71
C VAL A 176 -7.46 0.74 -6.60
N ALA A 177 -7.82 0.91 -5.32
CA ALA A 177 -7.12 0.27 -4.20
C ALA A 177 -7.14 -1.25 -4.30
N ILE A 178 -8.31 -1.85 -4.53
CA ILE A 178 -8.49 -3.30 -4.66
C ILE A 178 -7.68 -3.81 -5.85
N SER A 179 -7.77 -3.15 -7.00
CA SER A 179 -7.02 -3.53 -8.21
C SER A 179 -5.51 -3.44 -7.97
N ALA A 180 -5.03 -2.41 -7.28
CA ALA A 180 -3.63 -2.23 -6.93
C ALA A 180 -3.10 -3.32 -5.98
N ILE A 181 -3.95 -3.80 -5.06
CA ILE A 181 -3.62 -4.92 -4.15
C ILE A 181 -3.60 -6.23 -4.92
N ILE A 182 -4.62 -6.52 -5.73
CA ILE A 182 -4.78 -7.79 -6.44
C ILE A 182 -3.73 -7.95 -7.56
N HIS A 183 -3.41 -6.89 -8.29
CA HIS A 183 -2.57 -6.95 -9.48
C HIS A 183 -1.23 -7.69 -9.27
N PRO A 184 -0.41 -7.40 -8.23
CA PRO A 184 0.81 -8.17 -7.97
C PRO A 184 0.56 -9.66 -7.71
N TYR A 185 -0.55 -10.03 -7.06
CA TYR A 185 -0.89 -11.43 -6.78
C TYR A 185 -1.30 -12.21 -8.04
N LEU A 186 -1.87 -11.53 -9.04
CA LEU A 186 -2.17 -12.15 -10.34
C LEU A 186 -0.92 -12.47 -11.16
N LEU A 187 0.18 -11.77 -10.88
CA LEU A 187 1.47 -11.94 -11.56
C LEU A 187 2.45 -12.82 -10.76
N LEU A 188 2.00 -13.31 -9.60
CA LEU A 188 2.79 -14.07 -8.66
C LEU A 188 3.30 -15.35 -9.31
N ARG A 189 4.61 -15.54 -9.28
CA ARG A 189 5.24 -16.76 -9.81
C ARG A 189 6.41 -17.21 -8.97
N ARG A 190 6.62 -18.52 -8.93
CA ARG A 190 7.82 -19.12 -8.35
C ARG A 190 8.90 -19.18 -9.41
N VAL A 191 10.05 -18.54 -9.15
CA VAL A 191 11.16 -18.42 -10.09
C VAL A 191 12.40 -19.13 -9.54
N GLY A 192 13.15 -19.77 -10.42
CA GLY A 192 14.45 -20.34 -10.09
C GLY A 192 15.47 -19.24 -9.82
N VAL A 193 16.36 -19.48 -8.87
CA VAL A 193 17.37 -18.52 -8.42
C VAL A 193 18.71 -19.23 -8.31
N GLN A 194 19.73 -18.66 -8.93
CA GLN A 194 21.11 -19.10 -8.73
C GLN A 194 21.76 -18.20 -7.68
N SER A 195 22.05 -18.78 -6.52
CA SER A 195 22.65 -18.07 -5.41
C SER A 195 24.18 -18.12 -5.47
N GLN A 196 24.81 -16.95 -5.44
CA GLN A 196 26.26 -16.78 -5.36
C GLN A 196 26.61 -16.13 -4.01
N PRO A 197 27.06 -16.91 -3.01
CA PRO A 197 27.57 -16.36 -1.76
C PRO A 197 28.75 -15.43 -2.05
N LEU A 198 28.69 -14.19 -1.53
CA LEU A 198 29.79 -13.23 -1.66
C LEU A 198 30.60 -13.17 -0.36
N SER A 199 29.93 -13.26 0.79
CA SER A 199 30.53 -13.32 2.12
C SER A 199 29.51 -13.80 3.16
N LYS A 200 29.90 -13.86 4.43
CA LYS A 200 28.98 -14.07 5.56
C LYS A 200 27.95 -12.94 5.74
N HIS A 201 28.06 -11.85 4.98
CA HIS A 201 27.19 -10.67 5.08
C HIS A 201 26.35 -10.43 3.83
N ALA A 202 26.65 -11.07 2.69
CA ALA A 202 25.95 -10.81 1.44
C ALA A 202 25.92 -12.02 0.51
N VAL A 203 24.81 -12.15 -0.20
CA VAL A 203 24.61 -13.12 -1.30
C VAL A 203 24.07 -12.38 -2.53
N ARG A 204 24.60 -12.72 -3.70
CA ARG A 204 24.05 -12.26 -4.98
C ARG A 204 23.11 -13.33 -5.53
N LEU A 205 21.91 -12.93 -5.90
CA LEU A 205 20.88 -13.81 -6.45
C LEU A 205 20.76 -13.49 -7.94
N HIS A 206 20.98 -14.48 -8.79
CA HIS A 206 20.89 -14.36 -10.25
C HIS A 206 19.58 -14.94 -10.78
N PHE A 207 19.02 -14.27 -11.78
CA PHE A 207 17.72 -14.57 -12.37
C PHE A 207 17.84 -14.57 -13.90
N THR A 208 17.41 -15.66 -14.52
CA THR A 208 17.49 -15.87 -15.98
C THR A 208 16.11 -15.96 -16.65
N HIS A 209 15.02 -15.82 -15.88
CA HIS A 209 13.66 -15.98 -16.39
C HIS A 209 13.13 -14.76 -17.15
N THR A 210 13.80 -13.62 -17.05
CA THR A 210 13.42 -12.37 -17.72
C THR A 210 14.56 -11.34 -17.62
N THR A 211 14.45 -10.25 -18.37
CA THR A 211 15.39 -9.14 -18.34
C THR A 211 14.99 -8.08 -17.31
N SER A 212 15.94 -7.22 -16.93
CA SER A 212 15.67 -6.03 -16.14
C SER A 212 16.33 -4.80 -16.75
N SER A 213 15.83 -3.62 -16.39
CA SER A 213 16.39 -2.33 -16.82
C SER A 213 17.02 -1.60 -15.64
N PHE A 214 17.91 -0.65 -15.93
CA PHE A 214 18.49 0.21 -14.91
C PHE A 214 17.40 0.93 -14.10
N GLY A 215 17.62 1.07 -12.79
CA GLY A 215 16.68 1.76 -11.88
C GLY A 215 15.44 0.96 -11.52
N ARG A 216 15.32 -0.31 -11.95
CA ARG A 216 14.18 -1.17 -11.62
C ARG A 216 14.38 -1.88 -10.28
N GLY A 217 13.31 -1.95 -9.50
CA GLY A 217 13.20 -2.75 -8.29
C GLY A 217 12.26 -3.93 -8.48
N ILE A 218 12.54 -5.02 -7.76
CA ILE A 218 11.69 -6.20 -7.66
C ILE A 218 11.32 -6.47 -6.20
N GLN A 219 10.26 -7.23 -5.98
CA GLN A 219 9.93 -7.78 -4.67
C GLN A 219 10.17 -9.28 -4.71
N LEU A 220 10.74 -9.83 -3.63
CA LEU A 220 11.04 -11.24 -3.49
C LEU A 220 10.51 -11.74 -2.15
N SER A 221 10.04 -12.98 -2.14
CA SER A 221 9.66 -13.67 -0.91
C SER A 221 10.00 -15.16 -0.95
N LYS A 222 10.16 -15.77 0.22
CA LYS A 222 10.23 -17.23 0.38
C LYS A 222 8.85 -17.88 0.41
N HIS A 223 7.79 -17.10 0.64
CA HIS A 223 6.42 -17.59 0.76
C HIS A 223 5.43 -16.66 0.03
N SER A 224 4.46 -17.22 -0.69
CA SER A 224 3.53 -16.46 -1.54
C SER A 224 2.77 -15.33 -0.82
N LEU A 225 2.48 -15.48 0.47
CA LEU A 225 1.64 -14.55 1.23
C LEU A 225 2.35 -13.69 2.29
N LYS A 226 3.63 -13.93 2.59
CA LYS A 226 4.36 -13.24 3.68
C LYS A 226 5.78 -12.86 3.24
N ASP A 227 6.50 -12.13 4.07
CA ASP A 227 7.94 -11.87 3.96
C ASP A 227 8.36 -11.29 2.59
N TRP A 228 7.67 -10.24 2.14
CA TRP A 228 7.98 -9.61 0.85
C TRP A 228 8.98 -8.47 1.02
N HIS A 229 10.15 -8.62 0.41
CA HIS A 229 11.25 -7.66 0.52
C HIS A 229 11.61 -7.08 -0.85
N GLY A 230 11.84 -5.77 -0.89
CA GLY A 230 12.21 -5.06 -2.12
C GLY A 230 13.73 -5.05 -2.34
N PHE A 231 14.16 -5.32 -3.56
CA PHE A 231 15.57 -5.29 -3.96
C PHE A 231 15.77 -4.54 -5.28
N ALA A 232 16.88 -3.81 -5.38
CA ALA A 232 17.31 -3.23 -6.65
C ALA A 232 17.88 -4.32 -7.57
N THR A 233 17.63 -4.19 -8.87
CA THR A 233 18.17 -5.12 -9.88
C THR A 233 19.39 -4.54 -10.58
N PHE A 234 20.34 -5.42 -10.88
CA PHE A 234 21.52 -5.16 -11.69
C PHE A 234 21.40 -6.00 -12.97
N PRO A 235 21.05 -5.37 -14.11
CA PRO A 235 21.05 -6.06 -15.41
C PRO A 235 22.47 -6.53 -15.75
N ASP A 236 22.59 -7.74 -16.28
CA ASP A 236 23.88 -8.24 -16.74
C ASP A 236 24.22 -7.68 -18.14
N PRO A 237 25.52 -7.63 -18.53
CA PRO A 237 25.95 -7.01 -19.79
C PRO A 237 25.39 -7.66 -21.05
N ASP A 238 25.01 -8.94 -20.98
CA ASP A 238 24.39 -9.69 -22.09
C ASP A 238 22.94 -9.28 -22.35
N GLY A 239 22.31 -8.54 -21.41
CA GLY A 239 20.94 -8.08 -21.49
C GLY A 239 19.89 -9.18 -21.32
N GLN A 240 20.28 -10.42 -20.98
CA GLN A 240 19.37 -11.57 -20.90
C GLN A 240 19.03 -11.96 -19.45
N SER A 241 19.93 -11.67 -18.51
CA SER A 241 19.73 -11.92 -17.09
C SER A 241 19.87 -10.66 -16.26
N PHE A 242 19.51 -10.79 -14.99
CA PHE A 242 19.79 -9.78 -14.00
C PHE A 242 20.04 -10.44 -12.65
N SER A 243 20.55 -9.64 -11.72
CA SER A 243 20.80 -10.08 -10.36
C SER A 243 20.34 -9.05 -9.34
N CYS A 244 20.23 -9.46 -8.09
CA CYS A 244 20.10 -8.55 -6.96
C CYS A 244 21.06 -8.97 -5.84
N ILE A 245 21.44 -8.02 -4.99
CA ILE A 245 22.29 -8.28 -3.83
C ILE A 245 21.41 -8.22 -2.58
N VAL A 246 21.50 -9.28 -1.78
CA VAL A 246 20.87 -9.36 -0.46
C VAL A 246 21.95 -9.20 0.59
N SER A 247 21.90 -8.10 1.34
CA SER A 247 22.80 -7.82 2.47
C SER A 247 22.10 -8.11 3.80
N LYS A 248 22.87 -8.52 4.81
CA LYS A 248 22.35 -8.86 6.14
C LYS A 248 21.76 -7.63 6.85
N ALA A 249 20.44 -7.58 7.01
CA ALA A 249 19.72 -6.48 7.66
C ALA A 249 18.60 -6.92 8.62
N GLY A 250 18.12 -8.16 8.49
CA GLY A 250 17.06 -8.74 9.31
C GLY A 250 16.96 -10.25 9.11
N ASP A 251 15.96 -10.86 9.73
CA ASP A 251 15.85 -12.33 9.82
C ASP A 251 15.75 -12.98 8.44
N TRP A 252 14.85 -12.48 7.57
CA TRP A 252 14.72 -12.97 6.20
C TRP A 252 16.02 -12.89 5.39
N THR A 253 16.72 -11.75 5.47
CA THR A 253 17.99 -11.57 4.74
C THR A 253 19.12 -12.42 5.30
N THR A 254 19.16 -12.59 6.62
CA THR A 254 20.15 -13.44 7.32
C THR A 254 19.94 -14.89 6.93
N ASP A 255 18.70 -15.36 6.93
CA ASP A 255 18.35 -16.71 6.51
C ASP A 255 18.62 -16.92 5.01
N THR A 256 18.39 -15.93 4.15
CA THR A 256 18.74 -16.00 2.72
C THR A 256 20.26 -16.11 2.48
N ILE A 257 21.09 -15.52 3.34
CA ILE A 257 22.56 -15.62 3.25
C ILE A 257 23.03 -16.97 3.79
N ASN A 258 22.52 -17.41 4.93
CA ASN A 258 22.94 -18.66 5.58
C ASN A 258 22.40 -19.91 4.87
N ASN A 259 21.19 -19.82 4.32
CA ASN A 259 20.49 -20.88 3.61
C ASN A 259 20.05 -20.36 2.23
N PRO A 260 20.98 -20.26 1.26
CA PRO A 260 20.69 -19.66 -0.04
C PRO A 260 19.58 -20.42 -0.79
N PRO A 261 18.49 -19.75 -1.18
CA PRO A 261 17.36 -20.41 -1.83
C PRO A 261 17.69 -20.76 -3.28
N THR A 262 17.10 -21.85 -3.75
CA THR A 262 17.06 -22.22 -5.19
C THR A 262 15.81 -21.72 -5.90
N TYR A 263 14.79 -21.33 -5.14
CA TYR A 263 13.55 -20.76 -5.65
C TYR A 263 13.03 -19.65 -4.74
N LEU A 264 12.45 -18.61 -5.34
CA LEU A 264 11.76 -17.53 -4.66
C LEU A 264 10.45 -17.19 -5.37
N TRP A 265 9.54 -16.56 -4.64
CA TRP A 265 8.33 -15.93 -5.20
C TRP A 265 8.64 -14.50 -5.63
N LYS A 266 8.10 -14.10 -6.78
CA LYS A 266 8.20 -12.77 -7.37
C LYS A 266 6.86 -12.34 -7.96
#